data_AF-A0A923V117-F1
#
_entry.id   AF-A0A923V117-F1
#
_cell.length_a   1.000
_cell.length_b   1.000
_cell.length_c   1.000
_cell.angle_alpha   90.00
_cell.angle_beta   90.00
_cell.angle_gamma   90.00
#
_symmetry.space_group_name_H-M   'P 1'
#
loop_
_entity.id
_entity.type
_entity.pdbx_description
1 polymer ?
#
loop_
_entity_poly.entity_id
_entity_poly.type
_entity_poly.pdbx_seq_one_letter_code
_entity_poly.pdbx_strand_id
1 'polypeptide(L)'
;MKNLVRSLLIVSVFVASCNWFKKPPLIGKVLAEHFNNKLYTKFDSVIYHSIFVRKQDSFASQFTNPKILEAFYKINGNDPVFVTRFFVNGQLDSLQRYLDNSELHGINPKIFQTEQMKSLLAKLASNKVTDLKQIYPVIANLELLSANAYLNYTNYLRYGVVNPRKVVSRYYINVDRPDSAKMMKTLASVSLVDTLAAVQPKSEQYLALQKAFLVANNPASKRILSINMER
;
A
#
# COMPACT_ATOMS: atom_id res chain seq x y z
N MET A 1 48.32 -12.44 42.96
CA MET A 1 46.92 -12.86 43.21
C MET A 1 46.06 -11.62 43.35
N LYS A 2 44.95 -11.57 42.60
CA LYS A 2 43.79 -10.66 42.73
C LYS A 2 44.14 -9.17 42.71
N ASN A 3 43.93 -8.52 41.55
CA ASN A 3 43.45 -7.13 41.40
C ASN A 3 43.76 -6.51 40.01
N LEU A 4 43.98 -7.33 38.96
CA LEU A 4 44.23 -6.80 37.61
C LEU A 4 43.28 -7.39 36.54
N VAL A 5 42.07 -7.78 36.96
CA VAL A 5 41.06 -8.42 36.07
C VAL A 5 39.73 -7.65 36.05
N ARG A 6 39.64 -6.47 36.66
CA ARG A 6 38.36 -5.76 36.84
C ARG A 6 38.15 -4.47 36.04
N SER A 7 38.96 -4.20 35.02
CA SER A 7 38.81 -2.96 34.23
C SER A 7 38.82 -3.13 32.71
N LEU A 8 38.59 -4.34 32.18
CA LEU A 8 38.53 -4.60 30.73
C LEU A 8 37.20 -5.24 30.28
N LEU A 9 36.11 -4.90 30.99
CA LEU A 9 34.75 -5.38 30.70
C LEU A 9 33.78 -4.24 30.38
N ILE A 10 34.31 -3.15 29.81
CA ILE A 10 33.55 -2.09 29.17
C ILE A 10 34.25 -1.88 27.84
N VAL A 11 33.65 -2.31 26.72
CA VAL A 11 33.80 -1.76 25.34
C VAL A 11 33.23 -2.69 24.24
N SER A 12 32.99 -3.98 24.45
CA SER A 12 32.79 -4.90 23.31
C SER A 12 31.36 -5.39 22.96
N VAL A 13 30.28 -4.62 23.20
CA VAL A 13 28.91 -5.06 22.79
C VAL A 13 28.05 -3.99 22.08
N PHE A 14 28.62 -2.90 21.53
CA PHE A 14 27.85 -1.92 20.73
C PHE A 14 28.08 -1.98 19.22
N VAL A 15 28.32 -3.16 18.65
CA VAL A 15 28.35 -3.36 17.19
C VAL A 15 27.47 -4.53 16.78
N ALA A 16 26.19 -4.46 17.13
CA ALA A 16 25.18 -5.38 16.60
C ALA A 16 23.84 -4.70 16.28
N SER A 17 23.85 -3.43 15.86
CA SER A 17 22.66 -2.80 15.27
C SER A 17 22.98 -1.88 14.08
N CYS A 18 23.80 -2.35 13.14
CA CYS A 18 23.92 -1.69 11.84
C CYS A 18 22.89 -2.24 10.84
N ASN A 19 21.61 -1.94 11.08
CA ASN A 19 20.62 -1.85 9.99
C ASN A 19 20.41 -0.38 9.53
N TRP A 20 21.21 0.56 10.05
CA TRP A 20 21.09 2.00 9.78
C TRP A 20 21.36 2.39 8.32
N PHE A 21 22.09 1.58 7.54
CA PHE A 21 22.62 1.97 6.24
C PHE A 21 22.17 1.17 5.01
N LYS A 22 21.19 0.26 5.14
CA LYS A 22 20.58 -0.30 3.93
C LYS A 22 19.59 0.72 3.37
N LYS A 23 20.11 1.76 2.71
CA LYS A 23 19.27 2.57 1.81
C LYS A 23 18.59 1.57 0.86
N PRO A 24 17.25 1.61 0.71
CA PRO A 24 16.60 0.73 -0.24
C PRO A 24 17.32 0.87 -1.59
N PRO A 25 17.50 -0.25 -2.32
CA PRO A 25 18.17 -0.17 -3.61
C PRO A 25 17.44 0.88 -4.46
N LEU A 26 18.20 1.80 -5.05
CA LEU A 26 17.65 2.78 -5.98
C LEU A 26 16.80 2.02 -7.01
N ILE A 27 15.57 2.46 -7.24
CA ILE A 27 14.61 1.80 -8.13
C ILE A 27 15.24 1.43 -9.49
N GLY A 28 16.10 2.29 -10.04
CA GLY A 28 16.85 2.01 -11.26
C GLY A 28 17.70 0.74 -11.19
N LYS A 29 18.39 0.49 -10.06
CA LYS A 29 19.16 -0.75 -9.86
C LYS A 29 18.23 -1.96 -9.79
N VAL A 30 17.15 -1.87 -9.01
CA VAL A 30 16.17 -2.97 -8.86
C VAL A 30 15.58 -3.36 -10.22
N LEU A 31 15.15 -2.37 -11.01
CA LEU A 31 14.57 -2.61 -12.32
C LEU A 31 15.61 -3.07 -13.34
N ALA A 32 16.84 -2.55 -13.29
CA ALA A 32 17.92 -3.00 -14.16
C ALA A 32 18.22 -4.49 -13.96
N GLU A 33 18.31 -4.92 -12.70
CA GLU A 33 18.54 -6.32 -12.32
C GLU A 33 17.36 -7.21 -12.71
N HIS A 34 16.13 -6.81 -12.34
CA HIS A 34 14.93 -7.60 -12.62
C HIS A 34 14.69 -7.83 -14.11
N PHE A 35 14.84 -6.77 -14.92
CA PHE A 35 14.56 -6.82 -16.36
C PHE A 35 15.78 -7.16 -17.21
N ASN A 36 16.97 -7.33 -16.60
CA ASN A 36 18.25 -7.39 -17.30
C ASN A 36 18.40 -6.26 -18.35
N ASN A 37 17.96 -5.05 -17.99
CA ASN A 37 17.93 -3.89 -18.88
C ASN A 37 18.81 -2.76 -18.31
N LYS A 38 20.00 -2.60 -18.92
CA LYS A 38 20.99 -1.60 -18.50
C LYS A 38 20.50 -0.16 -18.63
N LEU A 39 19.43 0.12 -19.37
CA LEU A 39 18.89 1.48 -19.47
C LEU A 39 18.51 2.02 -18.07
N TYR A 40 17.96 1.18 -17.19
CA TYR A 40 17.57 1.57 -15.83
C TYR A 40 18.76 1.90 -14.92
N THR A 41 20.00 1.54 -15.26
CA THR A 41 21.16 1.99 -14.47
C THR A 41 21.42 3.49 -14.64
N LYS A 42 20.84 4.11 -15.68
CA LYS A 42 20.87 5.55 -15.93
C LYS A 42 19.68 6.30 -15.31
N PHE A 43 18.94 5.65 -14.40
CA PHE A 43 17.81 6.28 -13.71
C PHE A 43 18.26 7.52 -12.95
N ASP A 44 17.68 8.66 -13.29
CA ASP A 44 17.96 9.96 -12.69
C ASP A 44 16.92 10.24 -11.60
N SER A 45 17.35 10.10 -10.34
CA SER A 45 16.50 10.36 -9.18
C SER A 45 16.07 11.82 -9.05
N VAL A 46 16.86 12.79 -9.54
CA VAL A 46 16.52 14.21 -9.47
C VAL A 46 15.38 14.52 -10.45
N ILE A 47 15.49 14.03 -11.68
CA ILE A 47 14.40 14.15 -12.66
C ILE A 47 13.17 13.42 -12.16
N TYR A 48 13.31 12.19 -11.67
CA TYR A 48 12.20 11.41 -11.14
C TYR A 48 11.50 12.13 -9.99
N HIS A 49 12.23 12.68 -9.03
CA HIS A 49 11.68 13.40 -7.88
C HIS A 49 10.76 14.54 -8.33
N SER A 50 11.20 15.34 -9.30
CA SER A 50 10.37 16.43 -9.86
C SER A 50 9.07 15.93 -10.50
N ILE A 51 9.10 14.75 -11.13
CA ILE A 51 7.92 14.13 -11.74
C ILE A 51 7.01 13.58 -10.64
N PHE A 52 7.59 12.93 -9.63
CA PHE A 52 6.87 12.33 -8.52
C PHE A 52 6.07 13.37 -7.74
N VAL A 53 6.70 14.47 -7.31
CA VAL A 53 6.04 15.55 -6.57
C VAL A 53 4.88 16.13 -7.38
N ARG A 54 5.09 16.44 -8.67
CA ARG A 54 4.00 16.92 -9.55
C ARG A 54 2.85 15.93 -9.67
N LYS A 55 3.15 14.62 -9.75
CA LYS A 55 2.11 13.58 -9.79
C LYS A 55 1.36 13.50 -8.48
N GLN A 56 2.05 13.56 -7.35
CA GLN A 56 1.46 13.57 -6.03
C GLN A 56 0.48 14.73 -5.86
N ASP A 57 0.87 15.94 -6.27
CA ASP A 57 -0.01 17.11 -6.25
C ASP A 57 -1.25 16.89 -7.14
N SER A 58 -1.08 16.33 -8.35
CA SER A 58 -2.19 16.05 -9.26
C SER A 58 -3.19 15.02 -8.75
N PHE A 59 -2.74 14.10 -7.88
CA PHE A 59 -3.58 13.07 -7.27
C PHE A 59 -4.18 13.48 -5.93
N ALA A 60 -3.70 14.56 -5.30
CA ALA A 60 -4.08 14.93 -3.94
C ALA A 60 -5.60 15.09 -3.76
N SER A 61 -6.31 15.61 -4.76
CA SER A 61 -7.77 15.76 -4.74
C SER A 61 -8.55 14.47 -4.94
N GLN A 62 -7.91 13.43 -5.49
CA GLN A 62 -8.52 12.13 -5.77
C GLN A 62 -8.28 11.11 -4.65
N PHE A 63 -7.27 11.35 -3.80
CA PHE A 63 -6.90 10.45 -2.73
C PHE A 63 -7.75 10.68 -1.48
N THR A 64 -8.05 9.58 -0.78
CA THR A 64 -8.86 9.63 0.45
C THR A 64 -8.05 10.18 1.62
N ASN A 65 -6.75 9.87 1.66
CA ASN A 65 -5.85 10.27 2.75
C ASN A 65 -4.60 10.99 2.21
N PRO A 66 -4.74 12.10 1.46
CA PRO A 66 -3.63 12.72 0.74
C PRO A 66 -2.52 13.22 1.65
N LYS A 67 -2.86 13.81 2.81
CA LYS A 67 -1.88 14.28 3.81
C LYS A 67 -1.06 13.14 4.43
N ILE A 68 -1.66 11.96 4.58
CA ILE A 68 -0.95 10.77 5.10
C ILE A 68 0.04 10.26 4.06
N LEU A 69 -0.38 10.15 2.80
CA LEU A 69 0.51 9.78 1.71
C LEU A 69 1.65 10.80 1.55
N GLU A 70 1.35 12.10 1.64
CA GLU A 70 2.36 13.15 1.59
C GLU A 70 3.37 13.04 2.73
N ALA A 71 2.90 12.88 3.97
CA ALA A 71 3.79 12.68 5.11
C ALA A 71 4.66 11.42 4.94
N PHE A 72 4.07 10.32 4.46
CA PHE A 72 4.78 9.08 4.20
C PHE A 72 5.90 9.28 3.17
N TYR A 73 5.61 9.86 2.02
CA TYR A 73 6.63 10.04 0.99
C TYR A 73 7.68 11.08 1.37
N LYS A 74 7.30 12.15 2.08
CA LYS A 74 8.27 13.13 2.59
C LYS A 74 9.32 12.50 3.51
N ILE A 75 8.91 11.60 4.40
CA ILE A 75 9.84 10.87 5.29
C ILE A 75 10.72 9.89 4.50
N ASN A 76 10.22 9.38 3.38
CA ASN A 76 10.95 8.47 2.48
C ASN A 76 11.66 9.21 1.32
N GLY A 77 11.90 10.52 1.44
CA GLY A 77 12.65 11.30 0.43
C GLY A 77 11.94 11.44 -0.92
N ASN A 78 10.63 11.17 -0.98
CA ASN A 78 9.82 11.07 -2.19
C ASN A 78 10.33 9.99 -3.18
N ASP A 79 10.95 8.94 -2.65
CA ASP A 79 11.35 7.76 -3.43
C ASP A 79 10.16 6.79 -3.62
N PRO A 80 10.16 5.98 -4.70
CA PRO A 80 9.09 5.01 -4.97
C PRO A 80 9.24 3.73 -4.14
N VAL A 81 8.91 3.80 -2.86
CA VAL A 81 9.06 2.72 -1.88
C VAL A 81 8.27 1.46 -2.28
N PHE A 82 7.02 1.59 -2.73
CA PHE A 82 6.15 0.47 -3.06
C PHE A 82 6.65 -0.27 -4.30
N VAL A 83 6.92 0.42 -5.40
CA VAL A 83 7.43 -0.20 -6.62
C VAL A 83 8.79 -0.83 -6.35
N THR A 84 9.68 -0.14 -5.64
CA THR A 84 11.02 -0.65 -5.32
C THR A 84 10.96 -1.96 -4.52
N ARG A 85 10.01 -2.07 -3.58
CA ARG A 85 9.95 -3.19 -2.63
C ARG A 85 9.03 -4.33 -3.06
N PHE A 86 7.98 -4.02 -3.82
CA PHE A 86 6.84 -4.93 -4.02
C PHE A 86 6.55 -5.27 -5.48
N PHE A 87 7.16 -4.59 -6.44
CA PHE A 87 6.97 -4.91 -7.85
C PHE A 87 7.61 -6.25 -8.21
N VAL A 88 8.93 -6.39 -7.98
CA VAL A 88 9.72 -7.55 -8.43
C VAL A 88 9.28 -8.86 -7.78
N ASN A 89 8.77 -8.82 -6.55
CA ASN A 89 8.32 -10.01 -5.83
C ASN A 89 6.81 -10.29 -6.00
N GLY A 90 6.13 -9.59 -6.93
CA GLY A 90 4.71 -9.84 -7.26
C GLY A 90 3.72 -9.44 -6.17
N GLN A 91 4.14 -8.67 -5.17
CA GLN A 91 3.23 -8.21 -4.12
C GLN A 91 2.30 -7.10 -4.62
N LEU A 92 2.68 -6.31 -5.62
CA LEU A 92 1.75 -5.39 -6.29
C LEU A 92 0.70 -6.13 -7.13
N ASP A 93 1.04 -7.26 -7.77
CA ASP A 93 0.04 -8.12 -8.42
C ASP A 93 -0.90 -8.76 -7.40
N SER A 94 -0.36 -9.11 -6.23
CA SER A 94 -1.18 -9.61 -5.13
C SER A 94 -2.14 -8.54 -4.63
N LEU A 95 -1.66 -7.30 -4.41
CA LEU A 95 -2.50 -6.15 -4.10
C LEU A 95 -3.61 -5.99 -5.15
N GLN A 96 -3.28 -5.96 -6.44
CA GLN A 96 -4.25 -5.90 -7.54
C GLN A 96 -5.36 -6.96 -7.39
N ARG A 97 -4.98 -8.23 -7.13
CA ARG A 97 -5.97 -9.32 -6.94
C ARG A 97 -6.87 -9.10 -5.73
N TYR A 98 -6.35 -8.58 -4.62
CA TYR A 98 -7.19 -8.27 -3.44
C TYR A 98 -8.18 -7.13 -3.74
N LEU A 99 -7.75 -6.12 -4.50
CA LEU A 99 -8.61 -5.00 -4.89
C LEU A 99 -9.68 -5.44 -5.90
N ASP A 100 -9.33 -6.25 -6.90
CA ASP A 100 -10.30 -6.78 -7.86
C ASP A 100 -11.37 -7.62 -7.17
N ASN A 101 -10.96 -8.42 -6.18
CA ASN A 101 -11.86 -9.23 -5.36
C ASN A 101 -12.56 -8.43 -4.25
N SER A 102 -12.42 -7.09 -4.18
CA SER A 102 -13.09 -6.30 -3.14
C SER A 102 -14.62 -6.37 -3.24
N GLU A 103 -15.14 -6.71 -4.41
CA GLU A 103 -16.57 -6.92 -4.62
C GLU A 103 -17.13 -8.05 -3.74
N LEU A 104 -16.28 -9.01 -3.34
CA LEU A 104 -16.66 -10.07 -2.40
C LEU A 104 -17.01 -9.52 -1.01
N HIS A 105 -16.58 -8.29 -0.71
CA HIS A 105 -16.89 -7.57 0.52
C HIS A 105 -17.97 -6.51 0.32
N GLY A 106 -18.64 -6.49 -0.84
CA GLY A 106 -19.59 -5.43 -1.20
C GLY A 106 -18.93 -4.10 -1.57
N ILE A 107 -17.61 -4.08 -1.75
CA ILE A 107 -16.84 -2.87 -2.10
C ILE A 107 -16.59 -2.85 -3.60
N ASN A 108 -17.04 -1.80 -4.30
CA ASN A 108 -16.82 -1.66 -5.74
C ASN A 108 -15.32 -1.47 -6.05
N PRO A 109 -14.65 -2.39 -6.79
CA PRO A 109 -13.22 -2.31 -7.08
C PRO A 109 -12.79 -1.00 -7.76
N LYS A 110 -13.68 -0.36 -8.53
CA LYS A 110 -13.39 0.88 -9.26
C LYS A 110 -12.95 2.03 -8.35
N ILE A 111 -13.35 2.04 -7.08
CA ILE A 111 -12.94 3.09 -6.13
C ILE A 111 -11.42 3.06 -5.87
N PHE A 112 -10.76 1.94 -6.13
CA PHE A 112 -9.31 1.77 -6.01
C PHE A 112 -8.56 2.00 -7.33
N GLN A 113 -9.28 2.39 -8.40
CA GLN A 113 -8.68 2.62 -9.72
C GLN A 113 -7.96 1.38 -10.29
N THR A 114 -8.54 0.19 -10.05
CA THR A 114 -7.93 -1.12 -10.40
C THR A 114 -7.54 -1.25 -11.87
N GLU A 115 -8.35 -0.75 -12.80
CA GLU A 115 -8.04 -0.79 -14.24
C GLU A 115 -6.79 0.03 -14.58
N GLN A 116 -6.65 1.22 -13.99
CA GLN A 116 -5.48 2.06 -14.19
C GLN A 116 -4.24 1.41 -13.59
N MET A 117 -4.35 0.86 -12.38
CA MET A 117 -3.25 0.16 -11.72
C MET A 117 -2.79 -1.06 -12.52
N LYS A 118 -3.72 -1.88 -13.01
CA LYS A 118 -3.45 -3.03 -13.90
C LYS A 118 -2.73 -2.62 -15.18
N SER A 119 -3.17 -1.53 -15.81
CA SER A 119 -2.52 -0.98 -17.00
C SER A 119 -1.09 -0.51 -16.72
N LEU A 120 -0.85 0.14 -15.58
CA LEU A 120 0.49 0.59 -15.17
C LEU A 120 1.42 -0.59 -14.84
N LEU A 121 0.91 -1.61 -14.14
CA LEU A 121 1.63 -2.85 -13.88
C LEU A 121 2.04 -3.52 -15.19
N ALA A 122 1.10 -3.70 -16.13
CA ALA A 122 1.38 -4.29 -17.44
C ALA A 122 2.39 -3.46 -18.24
N LYS A 123 2.28 -2.13 -18.20
CA LYS A 123 3.21 -1.23 -18.90
C LYS A 123 4.63 -1.36 -18.35
N LEU A 124 4.79 -1.36 -17.03
CA LEU A 124 6.11 -1.53 -16.41
C LEU A 124 6.67 -2.93 -16.69
N ALA A 125 5.85 -3.98 -16.52
CA ALA A 125 6.23 -5.38 -16.74
C ALA A 125 6.60 -5.69 -18.20
N SER A 126 6.06 -4.95 -19.17
CA SER A 126 6.40 -5.13 -20.59
C SER A 126 7.87 -4.88 -20.91
N ASN A 127 8.58 -4.10 -20.08
CA ASN A 127 9.98 -3.72 -20.27
C ASN A 127 10.32 -3.17 -21.67
N LYS A 128 9.33 -2.61 -22.39
CA LYS A 128 9.54 -2.01 -23.72
C LYS A 128 10.08 -0.57 -23.63
N VAL A 129 10.93 -0.30 -22.64
CA VAL A 129 11.42 1.05 -22.35
C VAL A 129 12.60 1.38 -23.25
N THR A 130 12.43 2.39 -24.10
CA THR A 130 13.48 2.97 -24.94
C THR A 130 14.01 4.30 -24.40
N ASP A 131 13.19 5.00 -23.59
CA ASP A 131 13.54 6.26 -22.93
C ASP A 131 13.01 6.27 -21.49
N LEU A 132 13.89 6.58 -20.54
CA LEU A 132 13.56 6.69 -19.13
C LEU A 132 12.54 7.80 -18.84
N LYS A 133 12.49 8.86 -19.65
CA LYS A 133 11.48 9.92 -19.50
C LYS A 133 10.05 9.38 -19.65
N GLN A 134 9.86 8.30 -20.41
CA GLN A 134 8.55 7.67 -20.60
C GLN A 134 8.16 6.75 -19.44
N ILE A 135 9.14 6.20 -18.72
CA ILE A 135 8.89 5.27 -17.61
C ILE A 135 8.73 5.98 -16.26
N TYR A 136 9.35 7.15 -16.07
CA TYR A 136 9.21 7.90 -14.80
C TYR A 136 7.76 8.17 -14.40
N PRO A 137 6.87 8.67 -15.28
CA PRO A 137 5.47 8.87 -14.91
C PRO A 137 4.72 7.56 -14.63
N VAL A 138 5.13 6.45 -15.25
CA VAL A 138 4.52 5.13 -15.02
C VAL A 138 4.84 4.66 -13.61
N ILE A 139 6.12 4.74 -13.22
CA ILE A 139 6.57 4.37 -11.87
C ILE A 139 5.90 5.28 -10.83
N ALA A 140 5.88 6.60 -11.04
CA ALA A 140 5.27 7.53 -10.11
C ALA A 140 3.75 7.30 -9.93
N ASN A 141 3.02 7.08 -11.03
CA ASN A 141 1.60 6.77 -10.95
C ASN A 141 1.35 5.43 -10.26
N LEU A 142 2.11 4.39 -10.62
CA LEU A 142 1.97 3.06 -10.01
C LEU A 142 2.24 3.11 -8.51
N GLU A 143 3.28 3.82 -8.09
CA GLU A 143 3.66 4.05 -6.70
C GLU A 143 2.52 4.68 -5.89
N LEU A 144 2.04 5.84 -6.35
CA LEU A 144 1.03 6.63 -5.65
C LEU A 144 -0.32 5.89 -5.60
N LEU A 145 -0.74 5.28 -6.71
CA LEU A 145 -1.99 4.52 -6.78
C LEU A 145 -1.94 3.26 -5.91
N SER A 146 -0.84 2.52 -5.93
CA SER A 146 -0.68 1.33 -5.10
C SER A 146 -0.75 1.68 -3.62
N ALA A 147 -0.04 2.73 -3.19
CA ALA A 147 -0.03 3.16 -1.79
C ALA A 147 -1.42 3.65 -1.33
N ASN A 148 -2.10 4.47 -2.15
CA ASN A 148 -3.46 4.93 -1.85
C ASN A 148 -4.45 3.76 -1.78
N ALA A 149 -4.44 2.88 -2.78
CA ALA A 149 -5.36 1.74 -2.85
C ALA A 149 -5.14 0.76 -1.70
N TYR A 150 -3.88 0.45 -1.38
CA TYR A 150 -3.52 -0.41 -0.26
C TYR A 150 -3.98 0.16 1.09
N LEU A 151 -3.72 1.45 1.33
CA LEU A 151 -4.17 2.11 2.56
C LEU A 151 -5.70 2.14 2.65
N ASN A 152 -6.38 2.45 1.56
CA ASN A 152 -7.84 2.50 1.54
C ASN A 152 -8.46 1.12 1.75
N TYR A 153 -7.97 0.09 1.06
CA TYR A 153 -8.48 -1.28 1.18
C TYR A 153 -8.34 -1.79 2.61
N THR A 154 -7.17 -1.60 3.22
CA THR A 154 -6.92 -2.00 4.61
C THR A 154 -7.78 -1.21 5.60
N ASN A 155 -8.02 0.08 5.35
CA ASN A 155 -8.92 0.88 6.18
C ASN A 155 -10.37 0.45 6.03
N TYR A 156 -10.87 0.22 4.81
CA TYR A 156 -12.25 -0.14 4.57
C TYR A 156 -12.61 -1.50 5.17
N LEU A 157 -11.72 -2.49 5.08
CA LEU A 157 -11.97 -3.78 5.74
C LEU A 157 -11.89 -3.73 7.27
N ARG A 158 -11.24 -2.71 7.85
CA ARG A 158 -11.15 -2.53 9.32
C ARG A 158 -12.29 -1.71 9.89
N TYR A 159 -12.67 -0.63 9.19
CA TYR A 159 -13.45 0.48 9.73
C TYR A 159 -14.67 0.85 8.88
N GLY A 160 -14.98 0.03 7.86
CA GLY A 160 -16.02 0.34 6.90
C GLY A 160 -15.61 1.39 5.87
N VAL A 161 -16.37 1.42 4.78
CA VAL A 161 -16.29 2.43 3.72
C VAL A 161 -17.02 3.71 4.12
N VAL A 162 -18.12 3.56 4.87
CA VAL A 162 -18.99 4.68 5.26
C VAL A 162 -19.08 4.81 6.78
N ASN A 163 -19.21 6.03 7.27
CA ASN A 163 -19.52 6.25 8.68
C ASN A 163 -21.03 6.01 8.90
N PRO A 164 -21.44 4.97 9.66
CA PRO A 164 -22.85 4.62 9.80
C PRO A 164 -23.67 5.72 10.49
N ARG A 165 -23.05 6.59 11.29
CA ARG A 165 -23.71 7.77 11.90
C ARG A 165 -24.16 8.82 10.87
N LYS A 166 -23.57 8.81 9.66
CA LYS A 166 -24.00 9.67 8.55
C LYS A 166 -25.17 9.07 7.76
N VAL A 167 -25.42 7.77 7.92
CA VAL A 167 -26.42 7.03 7.14
C VAL A 167 -27.68 6.74 7.97
N VAL A 168 -27.52 6.48 9.27
CA VAL A 168 -28.61 6.11 10.18
C VAL A 168 -28.67 7.10 11.34
N SER A 169 -29.81 7.78 11.51
CA SER A 169 -30.00 8.90 12.45
C SER A 169 -29.95 8.53 13.94
N ARG A 170 -29.76 7.24 14.28
CA ARG A 170 -29.73 6.72 15.66
C ARG A 170 -28.72 5.57 15.82
N TYR A 171 -27.53 5.74 15.25
CA TYR A 171 -26.44 4.77 15.41
C TYR A 171 -25.64 5.05 16.69
N TYR A 172 -25.92 4.29 17.75
CA TYR A 172 -25.33 4.48 19.08
C TYR A 172 -24.10 3.59 19.36
N ILE A 173 -23.77 2.67 18.44
CA ILE A 173 -22.57 1.83 18.56
C ILE A 173 -21.33 2.68 18.29
N ASN A 174 -20.27 2.51 19.09
CA ASN A 174 -18.99 3.18 18.87
C ASN A 174 -18.37 2.69 17.56
N VAL A 175 -17.91 3.63 16.73
CA VAL A 175 -17.30 3.34 15.43
C VAL A 175 -15.83 3.69 15.53
N ASP A 176 -14.98 2.68 15.35
CA ASP A 176 -13.54 2.87 15.29
C ASP A 176 -13.14 3.63 14.02
N ARG A 177 -12.04 4.37 14.09
CA ARG A 177 -11.50 5.12 12.94
C ARG A 177 -10.03 4.81 12.71
N PRO A 178 -9.57 4.92 11.46
CA PRO A 178 -8.14 4.91 11.18
C PRO A 178 -7.47 6.05 11.95
N ASP A 179 -6.46 5.72 12.75
CA ASP A 179 -5.56 6.72 13.32
C ASP A 179 -4.34 6.91 12.41
N SER A 180 -3.79 8.12 12.39
CA SER A 180 -2.68 8.48 11.49
C SER A 180 -1.44 7.62 11.70
N ALA A 181 -1.15 7.24 12.95
CA ALA A 181 0.00 6.40 13.28
C ALA A 181 -0.14 4.98 12.70
N LYS A 182 -1.32 4.35 12.81
CA LYS A 182 -1.63 3.06 12.20
C LYS A 182 -1.59 3.14 10.69
N MET A 183 -2.13 4.21 10.09
CA MET A 183 -2.08 4.39 8.64
C MET A 183 -0.63 4.51 8.12
N MET A 184 0.22 5.28 8.81
CA MET A 184 1.65 5.36 8.51
C MET A 184 2.34 4.01 8.67
N LYS A 185 2.01 3.26 9.72
CA LYS A 185 2.53 1.90 9.95
C LYS A 185 2.10 0.93 8.85
N THR A 186 0.86 1.02 8.37
CA THR A 186 0.35 0.22 7.25
C THR A 186 1.19 0.50 6.00
N LEU A 187 1.35 1.78 5.61
CA LEU A 187 2.18 2.15 4.46
C LEU A 187 3.64 1.68 4.60
N ALA A 188 4.17 1.67 5.81
CA ALA A 188 5.52 1.18 6.12
C ALA A 188 5.63 -0.36 6.23
N SER A 189 4.55 -1.11 6.01
CA SER A 189 4.52 -2.58 6.16
C SER A 189 5.67 -3.28 5.43
N VAL A 190 6.20 -4.36 6.02
CA VAL A 190 7.29 -5.16 5.42
C VAL A 190 6.79 -6.01 4.26
N SER A 191 5.56 -6.50 4.37
CA SER A 191 4.87 -7.37 3.42
C SER A 191 3.44 -6.85 3.23
N LEU A 192 3.08 -6.52 1.98
CA LEU A 192 1.71 -6.18 1.62
C LEU A 192 0.81 -7.39 1.81
N VAL A 193 1.25 -8.56 1.35
CA VAL A 193 0.44 -9.80 1.37
C VAL A 193 0.08 -10.19 2.80
N ASP A 194 1.03 -10.13 3.74
CA ASP A 194 0.73 -10.47 5.14
C ASP A 194 -0.30 -9.51 5.73
N THR A 195 -0.20 -8.22 5.41
CA THR A 195 -1.15 -7.22 5.89
C THR A 195 -2.53 -7.39 5.24
N LEU A 196 -2.57 -7.67 3.94
CA LEU A 196 -3.80 -7.92 3.16
C LEU A 196 -4.51 -9.20 3.63
N ALA A 197 -3.76 -10.25 3.97
CA ALA A 197 -4.30 -11.48 4.55
C ALA A 197 -4.76 -11.27 6.00
N ALA A 198 -4.00 -10.52 6.79
CA ALA A 198 -4.34 -10.25 8.19
C ALA A 198 -5.61 -9.40 8.35
N VAL A 199 -5.89 -8.51 7.40
CA VAL A 199 -7.05 -7.62 7.46
C VAL A 199 -8.36 -8.30 7.02
N GLN A 200 -8.29 -9.48 6.40
CA GLN A 200 -9.50 -10.20 5.99
C GLN A 200 -10.41 -10.48 7.20
N PRO A 201 -11.73 -10.24 7.07
CA PRO A 201 -12.70 -10.64 8.08
C PRO A 201 -12.68 -12.15 8.36
N LYS A 202 -12.68 -12.53 9.64
CA LYS A 202 -12.63 -13.94 10.08
C LYS A 202 -13.79 -14.36 10.99
N SER A 203 -14.65 -13.43 11.39
CA SER A 203 -15.76 -13.77 12.27
C SER A 203 -16.82 -14.58 11.53
N GLU A 204 -17.37 -15.59 12.19
CA GLU A 204 -18.41 -16.46 11.61
C GLU A 204 -19.61 -15.66 11.11
N GLN A 205 -20.00 -14.61 11.85
CA GLN A 205 -21.10 -13.72 11.49
C GLN A 205 -20.82 -12.99 10.17
N TYR A 206 -19.60 -12.47 10.00
CA TYR A 206 -19.23 -11.80 8.75
C TYR A 206 -19.23 -12.79 7.59
N LEU A 207 -18.63 -13.97 7.77
CA LEU A 207 -18.56 -14.97 6.72
C LEU A 207 -19.95 -15.48 6.32
N ALA A 208 -20.89 -15.58 7.27
CA ALA A 208 -22.29 -15.90 6.98
C ALA A 208 -22.97 -14.80 6.16
N LEU A 209 -22.77 -13.53 6.52
CA LEU A 209 -23.28 -12.38 5.75
C LEU A 209 -22.68 -12.31 4.36
N GLN A 210 -21.37 -12.53 4.23
CA GLN A 210 -20.67 -12.58 2.95
C GLN A 210 -21.23 -13.69 2.06
N LYS A 211 -21.39 -14.91 2.60
CA LYS A 211 -21.99 -16.01 1.86
C LYS A 211 -23.40 -15.66 1.38
N ALA A 212 -24.23 -15.08 2.25
CA ALA A 212 -25.58 -14.62 1.88
C ALA A 212 -25.54 -13.53 0.80
N PHE A 213 -24.61 -12.57 0.91
CA PHE A 213 -24.42 -11.49 -0.06
C PHE A 213 -24.08 -12.02 -1.46
N LEU A 214 -23.17 -13.01 -1.53
CA LEU A 214 -22.71 -13.58 -2.80
C LEU A 214 -23.80 -14.37 -3.54
N VAL A 215 -24.72 -15.02 -2.81
CA VAL A 215 -25.82 -15.80 -3.42
C VAL A 215 -27.11 -14.99 -3.63
N ALA A 216 -27.23 -13.80 -3.06
CA ALA A 216 -28.43 -12.99 -3.18
C ALA A 216 -28.60 -12.49 -4.62
N ASN A 217 -29.73 -12.80 -5.27
CA ASN A 217 -30.01 -12.34 -6.63
C ASN A 217 -30.82 -11.03 -6.68
N ASN A 218 -31.49 -10.67 -5.58
CA ASN A 218 -32.27 -9.44 -5.47
C ASN A 218 -31.36 -8.24 -5.12
N PRO A 219 -31.38 -7.14 -5.89
CA PRO A 219 -30.55 -5.95 -5.61
C PRO A 219 -30.80 -5.29 -4.24
N ALA A 220 -32.05 -5.27 -3.76
CA ALA A 220 -32.38 -4.72 -2.45
C ALA A 220 -31.78 -5.59 -1.33
N SER A 221 -31.86 -6.91 -1.46
CA SER A 221 -31.22 -7.84 -0.52
C SER A 221 -29.69 -7.69 -0.53
N LYS A 222 -29.06 -7.61 -1.71
CA LYS A 222 -27.61 -7.35 -1.83
C LYS A 222 -27.21 -6.06 -1.13
N ARG A 223 -27.98 -4.98 -1.31
CA ARG A 223 -27.71 -3.69 -0.66
C ARG A 223 -27.81 -3.77 0.86
N ILE A 224 -28.82 -4.45 1.39
CA ILE A 224 -28.96 -4.63 2.85
C ILE A 224 -27.78 -5.45 3.39
N LEU A 225 -27.42 -6.54 2.70
CA LEU A 225 -26.31 -7.40 3.10
C LEU A 225 -24.97 -6.67 3.04
N SER A 226 -24.72 -5.86 2.01
CA SER A 226 -23.49 -5.06 1.93
C SER A 226 -23.38 -4.04 3.08
N ILE A 227 -24.49 -3.38 3.44
CA ILE A 227 -24.51 -2.45 4.58
C ILE A 227 -24.22 -3.19 5.89
N ASN A 228 -24.75 -4.40 6.07
CA ASN A 228 -24.49 -5.18 7.29
C ASN A 228 -23.07 -5.80 7.33
N MET A 229 -22.35 -5.81 6.21
CA MET A 229 -20.92 -6.16 6.17
C MET A 229 -20.00 -4.95 6.44
N GLU A 230 -20.53 -3.72 6.48
CA GLU A 230 -19.77 -2.56 6.95
C GLU A 230 -19.38 -2.72 8.43
N ARG A 231 -18.29 -2.09 8.85
CA ARG A 231 -17.73 -2.20 10.21
C ARG A 231 -17.71 -0.87 10.95
#